data_AF-A0A836V126-F1
#
_entry.id   AF-A0A836V126-F1
#
_cell.length_a   1.000
_cell.length_b   1.000
_cell.length_c   1.000
_cell.angle_alpha   90.00
_cell.angle_beta   90.00
_cell.angle_gamma   90.00
#
_symmetry.space_group_name_H-M   'P 1'
#
loop_
_entity.id
_entity.type
_entity.pdbx_description
1 polymer ?
#
loop_
_entity_poly.entity_id
_entity_poly.type
_entity_poly.pdbx_seq_one_letter_code
_entity_poly.pdbx_strand_id
1 'polypeptide(L)' 'MTRTCTKCKNEIPDNEELEPVPSSYPCCTKCWGDHRKLLKKHEKVFVGVLTPEGDVVDYTNEDNRNPEESPA' A
#
# COMPACT_ATOMS: atom_id res chain seq x y z
N MET A 1 17.78 11.56 -18.06
CA MET A 1 18.09 11.63 -16.62
C MET A 1 18.01 10.19 -16.12
N THR A 2 19.11 9.64 -15.61
CA THR A 2 19.10 8.28 -15.06
C THR A 2 18.18 8.26 -13.84
N ARG A 3 17.14 7.43 -13.86
CA ARG A 3 16.21 7.29 -12.73
C ARG A 3 16.91 6.48 -11.65
N THR A 4 17.10 7.06 -10.46
CA THR A 4 17.69 6.34 -9.32
C THR A 4 16.61 5.82 -8.39
N CYS A 5 16.75 4.58 -7.95
CA CYS A 5 15.84 3.93 -7.02
C CYS A 5 15.88 4.62 -5.64
N THR A 6 14.77 5.14 -5.12
CA THR A 6 14.73 5.81 -3.80
C THR A 6 15.01 4.84 -2.65
N LYS A 7 14.62 3.57 -2.80
CA LYS A 7 14.78 2.54 -1.77
C LYS A 7 16.19 1.98 -1.71
N CYS A 8 16.78 1.76 -2.88
CA CYS A 8 17.99 0.96 -3.05
C CYS A 8 19.17 1.73 -3.64
N LYS A 9 18.95 2.98 -4.08
CA LYS A 9 19.94 3.90 -4.67
C LYS A 9 20.64 3.38 -5.93
N ASN A 10 20.25 2.21 -6.42
CA ASN A 10 20.71 1.64 -7.67
C ASN A 10 20.13 2.41 -8.86
N GLU A 11 20.87 2.41 -9.96
CA GLU A 11 20.42 2.95 -11.24
C GLU A 11 19.31 2.06 -11.81
N ILE A 12 18.19 2.66 -12.18
CA ILE A 12 17.08 1.98 -12.86
C ILE A 12 17.37 2.09 -14.36
N PRO A 13 17.57 0.96 -15.08
CA PRO A 13 17.76 1.03 -16.53
C PRO A 13 16.48 1.55 -17.19
N ASP A 14 16.60 2.62 -17.99
CA ASP A 14 15.49 3.24 -18.74
C ASP A 14 14.86 2.33 -19.82
N ASN A 15 15.37 1.11 -20.01
CA ASN A 15 14.91 0.16 -21.03
C ASN A 15 13.77 -0.78 -20.55
N GLU A 16 13.45 -0.78 -19.26
CA GLU A 16 12.23 -1.43 -18.77
C GLU A 16 11.12 -0.38 -18.70
N GLU A 17 10.06 -0.56 -19.50
CA GLU A 17 8.84 0.24 -19.42
C GLU A 17 8.15 -0.07 -18.09
N LEU A 18 8.47 0.72 -17.06
CA LEU A 18 7.83 0.61 -15.76
C LEU A 18 6.37 1.04 -15.87
N GLU A 19 5.48 0.26 -15.26
CA GLU A 19 4.08 0.60 -15.11
C GLU A 19 3.89 2.05 -14.57
N PRO A 20 2.75 2.73 -14.84
CA PRO A 20 2.55 4.14 -14.49
C PRO A 20 2.71 4.45 -13.00
N VAL A 21 2.40 3.49 -12.11
CA VAL A 21 2.52 3.66 -10.65
C VAL A 21 3.99 3.59 -10.17
N PRO A 22 4.83 2.60 -10.56
CA PRO A 22 6.26 2.66 -10.28
C PRO A 22 7.00 3.75 -11.06
N SER A 23 6.42 4.29 -12.15
CA SER A 23 6.95 5.50 -12.79
C SER A 23 6.77 6.75 -11.93
N SER A 24 5.70 6.86 -11.13
CA SER A 24 5.50 8.02 -10.24
C SER A 24 6.32 7.93 -8.96
N TYR A 25 6.69 6.72 -8.53
CA TYR A 25 7.56 6.50 -7.38
C TYR A 25 8.82 5.71 -7.80
N PRO A 26 9.97 6.38 -8.03
CA PRO A 26 11.14 5.78 -8.67
C PRO A 26 11.74 4.66 -7.82
N CYS A 27 11.21 3.45 -8.00
CA CYS A 27 11.59 2.21 -7.35
C CYS A 27 11.90 1.20 -8.45
N CYS A 28 12.98 0.45 -8.31
CA CYS A 28 13.30 -0.63 -9.24
C CYS A 28 12.28 -1.77 -9.16
N THR A 29 12.20 -2.61 -10.20
CA THR A 29 11.29 -3.76 -10.28
C THR A 29 11.40 -4.70 -9.08
N LYS A 30 12.60 -4.88 -8.51
CA LYS A 30 12.83 -5.65 -7.28
C LYS A 30 12.16 -5.02 -6.06
N CYS A 31 12.45 -3.76 -5.75
CA CYS A 31 11.87 -3.06 -4.59
C CYS A 31 10.36 -2.83 -4.76
N TRP A 32 9.89 -2.69 -6.00
CA TRP A 32 8.48 -2.61 -6.32
C TRP A 32 7.73 -3.91 -6.02
N GLY A 33 8.34 -5.07 -6.26
CA GLY A 33 7.78 -6.36 -5.88
C GLY A 33 7.49 -6.47 -4.38
N ASP A 34 8.43 -6.03 -3.53
CA ASP A 34 8.23 -6.03 -2.07
C ASP A 34 7.21 -4.98 -1.62
N HIS A 35 7.17 -3.81 -2.27
CA HIS A 35 6.15 -2.79 -2.04
C HIS A 35 4.74 -3.32 -2.34
N ARG A 36 4.56 -4.00 -3.47
CA ARG A 36 3.28 -4.64 -3.83
C ARG A 36 2.86 -5.71 -2.81
N LYS A 37 3.79 -6.52 -2.30
CA LYS A 37 3.48 -7.50 -1.25
C LYS A 37 2.98 -6.82 0.03
N LEU A 38 3.59 -5.70 0.41
CA LEU A 38 3.23 -4.98 1.63
C LEU A 38 1.85 -4.31 1.50
N LEU A 39 1.55 -3.75 0.32
CA LEU A 39 0.22 -3.23 0.00
C LEU A 39 -0.84 -4.32 0.06
N LYS A 40 -0.62 -5.47 -0.58
CA LYS A 40 -1.54 -6.62 -0.53
C LYS A 40 -1.78 -7.12 0.90
N LYS A 41 -0.75 -7.13 1.74
CA LYS A 41 -0.88 -7.55 3.14
C LYS A 41 -1.80 -6.64 3.95
N HIS A 42 -1.72 -5.33 3.72
CA HIS A 42 -2.48 -4.32 4.49
C HIS A 42 -3.70 -3.79 3.73
N GLU A 43 -4.06 -4.40 2.60
CA GLU A 43 -5.17 -3.97 1.75
C GLU A 43 -6.47 -3.86 2.54
N LYS A 44 -6.78 -4.88 3.35
CA LYS A 44 -7.97 -4.90 4.21
C LYS A 44 -7.96 -3.82 5.28
N VAL A 45 -6.78 -3.42 5.75
CA VAL A 45 -6.63 -2.34 6.72
C VAL A 45 -6.86 -0.98 6.05
N PHE A 46 -6.34 -0.79 4.83
CA PHE A 46 -6.57 0.43 4.06
C PHE A 46 -8.02 0.63 3.60
N VAL A 47 -8.72 -0.46 3.28
CA VAL A 47 -10.16 -0.43 2.93
C VAL A 47 -11.04 -0.33 4.18
N GLY A 48 -10.45 -0.35 5.39
CA GLY A 48 -11.16 -0.24 6.66
C GLY A 48 -11.85 -1.52 7.12
N VAL A 49 -11.80 -2.59 6.33
CA VAL A 49 -12.40 -3.90 6.64
C VAL A 49 -11.74 -4.56 7.86
N LEU A 50 -10.44 -4.32 8.07
CA LEU A 50 -9.70 -4.77 9.23
C LEU A 50 -9.09 -3.58 9.97
N THR A 51 -9.18 -3.57 11.29
CA THR A 51 -8.37 -2.65 12.11
C THR A 51 -6.89 -3.08 12.09
N PRO A 52 -5.94 -2.19 12.40
CA PRO A 52 -4.53 -2.57 12.55
C PRO A 52 -4.30 -3.61 13.67
N GLU A 53 -5.25 -3.77 14.58
CA GLU A 53 -5.25 -4.72 15.70
C GLU A 53 -5.76 -6.12 15.29
N GLY A 54 -6.37 -6.23 14.11
CA GLY A 54 -6.81 -7.49 13.50
C GLY A 54 -8.31 -7.77 13.60
N ASP A 55 -9.09 -6.83 14.12
CA ASP A 55 -10.54 -6.95 14.23
C ASP A 55 -11.22 -6.64 12.90
N VAL A 56 -12.17 -7.50 12.51
CA VAL A 56 -12.99 -7.29 11.32
C VAL A 56 -14.06 -6.26 11.64
N VAL A 57 -14.06 -5.15 10.91
CA VAL A 57 -15.10 -4.13 11.02
C VAL A 57 -16.31 -4.62 10.22
N ASP A 58 -17.33 -5.07 10.94
CA ASP A 58 -18.58 -5.51 10.34
C ASP A 58 -19.49 -4.30 10.08
N TYR A 59 -19.47 -3.81 8.85
CA TYR A 59 -20.29 -2.66 8.41
C TYR A 59 -21.78 -2.97 8.26
N THR A 60 -22.19 -4.23 8.48
CA THR A 60 -23.61 -4.58 8.53
C THR A 60 -24.24 -4.24 9.88
N ASN A 61 -23.43 -4.09 10.92
CA ASN A 61 -23.89 -3.61 12.23
C ASN A 61 -24.02 -2.08 12.22
N GLU A 62 -25.17 -1.59 12.68
CA GLU A 62 -25.55 -0.17 12.66
C GLU A 62 -24.63 0.69 13.54
N ASP A 63 -24.14 0.12 14.65
CA ASP A 63 -23.19 0.77 15.58
C ASP A 63 -21.79 1.00 14.94
N ASN A 64 -21.40 0.16 13.97
CA ASN A 64 -20.10 0.25 13.28
C ASN A 64 -20.10 1.22 12.08
N ARG A 65 -21.25 1.82 11.74
CA ARG A 65 -21.36 2.81 10.66
C ARG A 65 -20.96 4.21 11.08
N ASN A 66 -21.01 4.52 12.39
CA ASN A 66 -20.66 5.84 12.89
C ASN A 66 -19.33 5.80 13.66
N PRO A 67 -18.23 6.34 13.11
CA PRO A 67 -16.91 6.32 13.76
C PRO A 67 -16.82 7.21 15.02
N GLU A 68 -17.93 7.79 15.47
CA GLU A 68 -18.00 8.81 16.52
C GLU A 68 -18.28 8.20 17.91
N GLU A 69 -18.92 7.02 17.97
CA GLU A 69 -19.17 6.30 19.22
C GLU A 69 -18.08 5.23 19.42
N SER A 70 -16.91 5.65 19.88
CA SER A 70 -15.97 4.70 20.50
C SER A 70 -16.56 4.22 21.82
N PRO A 71 -16.80 2.91 22.05
CA PRO A 71 -17.14 2.43 23.38
C PRO A 71 -15.95 2.70 24.32
N ALA A 72 -16.23 3.37 25.43
CA ALA A 72 -15.29 3.81 26.46
C ALA A 72 -14.53 2.66 27.15
#